data_AF-A0A0R2RI00-F1
#
_entry.id   AF-A0A0R2RI00-F1
#
_cell.length_a   1.000
_cell.length_b   1.000
_cell.length_c   1.000
_cell.angle_alpha   90.00
_cell.angle_beta   90.00
_cell.angle_gamma   90.00
#
_symmetry.space_group_name_H-M   'P 1'
#
loop_
_entity.id
_entity.type
_entity.pdbx_description
1 polymer ?
#
loop_
_entity_poly.entity_id
_entity_poly.type
_entity_poly.pdbx_seq_one_letter_code
_entity_poly.pdbx_strand_id
1 'polypeptide(L)'
;MTKVGEHITLDIIGTTKEYDPSVFEKVIQEIAKAAKVTILDISKYKFEPQGFTILALLAESHISFHTFPEKGIISFDFFTCGKVSPNIAIDIVKKEFKHKRIVKKEFNRDTKSLYRDIYSTPGLQKSYVVNNVLENFKSKVGQHIEILDLEQFGKSLFIDGEIQVSETDENLYSSTFVEAGLKLNQKNDRAAIIGGGDGGVARECVSKGFGLIDWYELDPEVVEVCNKHLGEISKKSTEKNSVQCIWGDAFESIKSANEDTYDQIFIDLNDDQFCIDLAAKNMDSLVRILKPKGVITAQVGSQDKKPQQVENWLNVFNHYFGNTNLSRVYIPSFDCSWNFSSSINH
;
A
#
# COMPACT_ATOMS: atom_id res chain seq x y z
N MET A 1 -4.10 -11.23 -17.65
CA MET A 1 -3.82 -9.86 -18.15
C MET A 1 -4.29 -9.79 -19.59
N THR A 2 -5.24 -8.91 -19.92
CA THR A 2 -5.53 -8.62 -21.33
C THR A 2 -4.61 -7.50 -21.76
N LYS A 3 -3.61 -7.85 -22.56
CA LYS A 3 -2.66 -6.88 -23.10
C LYS A 3 -3.31 -6.07 -24.21
N VAL A 4 -3.47 -4.77 -23.98
CA VAL A 4 -4.07 -3.83 -24.95
C VAL A 4 -3.00 -3.27 -25.88
N GLY A 5 -1.75 -3.17 -25.42
CA GLY A 5 -0.61 -2.81 -26.24
C GLY A 5 0.66 -2.58 -25.42
N GLU A 6 1.74 -2.21 -26.10
CA GLU A 6 3.05 -1.94 -25.49
C GLU A 6 3.40 -0.48 -25.69
N HIS A 7 3.83 0.20 -24.63
CA HIS A 7 4.35 1.57 -24.72
C HIS A 7 5.80 1.58 -24.22
N ILE A 8 6.70 2.06 -25.07
CA ILE A 8 8.06 2.42 -24.66
C ILE A 8 8.26 3.92 -24.73
N THR A 9 9.04 4.43 -23.78
CA THR A 9 9.61 5.77 -23.85
C THR A 9 11.14 5.67 -23.80
N LEU A 10 11.79 6.51 -24.60
CA LEU A 10 13.24 6.61 -24.67
C LEU A 10 13.63 8.06 -24.38
N ASP A 11 14.39 8.26 -23.30
CA ASP A 11 15.09 9.52 -23.06
C ASP A 11 16.49 9.38 -23.66
N ILE A 12 16.72 10.02 -24.82
CA ILE A 12 17.98 10.00 -25.57
C ILE A 12 18.84 11.15 -25.04
N ILE A 13 19.85 10.83 -24.23
CA ILE A 13 20.61 11.81 -23.44
C ILE A 13 21.99 12.05 -24.05
N GLY A 14 22.39 13.32 -24.08
CA GLY A 14 23.72 13.76 -24.52
C GLY A 14 23.81 14.00 -26.03
N THR A 15 22.71 14.42 -26.66
CA THR A 15 22.72 14.86 -28.06
C THR A 15 23.48 16.18 -28.18
N THR A 16 24.35 16.31 -29.18
CA THR A 16 25.27 17.46 -29.30
C THR A 16 24.89 18.44 -30.41
N LYS A 17 23.78 18.21 -31.11
CA LYS A 17 23.29 19.07 -32.20
C LYS A 17 21.77 19.03 -32.26
N GLU A 18 21.20 20.08 -32.82
CA GLU A 18 19.82 20.07 -33.30
C GLU A 18 19.76 19.29 -34.63
N TYR A 19 18.69 18.54 -34.83
CA TYR A 19 18.47 17.74 -36.04
C TYR A 19 17.41 18.42 -36.91
N ASP A 20 17.56 18.30 -38.22
CA ASP A 20 16.55 18.80 -39.15
C ASP A 20 15.22 18.03 -38.95
N PRO A 21 14.05 18.72 -38.98
CA PRO A 21 12.73 18.08 -38.87
C PRO A 21 12.53 16.85 -39.76
N SER A 22 13.12 16.83 -40.96
CA SER A 22 13.02 15.70 -41.90
C SER A 22 13.65 14.41 -41.37
N VAL A 23 14.65 14.50 -40.49
CA VAL A 23 15.29 13.31 -39.86
C VAL A 23 14.28 12.57 -38.99
N PHE A 24 13.48 13.30 -38.21
CA PHE A 24 12.49 12.68 -37.32
C PHE A 24 11.37 12.02 -38.12
N GLU A 25 10.90 12.66 -39.20
CA GLU A 25 9.90 12.08 -40.08
C GLU A 25 10.39 10.79 -40.75
N LYS A 26 11.64 10.78 -41.25
CA LYS A 26 12.28 9.58 -41.78
C LYS A 26 12.34 8.46 -40.73
N VAL A 27 12.77 8.77 -39.51
CA VAL A 27 12.84 7.79 -38.41
C VAL A 27 11.45 7.24 -38.09
N ILE A 28 10.42 8.07 -38.02
CA ILE A 28 9.03 7.64 -37.81
C ILE A 28 8.59 6.68 -38.92
N GLN A 29 8.88 6.98 -40.18
CA GLN A 29 8.53 6.10 -41.30
C GLN A 29 9.26 4.76 -41.25
N GLU A 30 10.56 4.76 -40.89
CA GLU A 30 11.33 3.53 -40.69
C GLU A 30 10.78 2.68 -39.55
N ILE A 31 10.46 3.30 -38.41
CA ILE A 31 9.83 2.63 -37.26
C ILE A 31 8.48 2.06 -37.66
N ALA A 32 7.63 2.85 -38.31
CA ALA A 32 6.28 2.41 -38.69
C ALA A 32 6.34 1.19 -39.62
N LYS A 33 7.24 1.21 -40.60
CA LYS A 33 7.49 0.08 -41.50
C LYS A 33 8.00 -1.15 -40.75
N ALA A 34 8.97 -0.99 -39.85
CA ALA A 34 9.54 -2.09 -39.08
C ALA A 34 8.52 -2.71 -38.12
N ALA A 35 7.70 -1.88 -37.48
CA ALA A 35 6.65 -2.31 -36.56
C ALA A 35 5.35 -2.76 -37.28
N LYS A 36 5.27 -2.61 -38.61
CA LYS A 36 4.09 -2.94 -39.43
C LYS A 36 2.83 -2.21 -38.95
N VAL A 37 2.97 -0.93 -38.63
CA VAL A 37 1.88 -0.02 -38.20
C VAL A 37 1.59 1.01 -39.29
N THR A 38 0.38 1.55 -39.30
CA THR A 38 -0.10 2.44 -40.36
C THR A 38 -0.12 3.88 -39.88
N ILE A 39 0.65 4.76 -40.53
CA ILE A 39 0.59 6.20 -40.29
C ILE A 39 -0.65 6.78 -40.96
N LEU A 40 -1.50 7.45 -40.18
CA LEU A 40 -2.70 8.13 -40.65
C LEU A 40 -2.44 9.63 -40.89
N ASP A 41 -1.70 10.27 -39.98
CA ASP A 41 -1.38 11.70 -40.06
C ASP A 41 -0.07 12.00 -39.32
N ILE A 42 0.59 13.11 -39.67
CA ILE A 42 1.78 13.60 -38.98
C ILE A 42 1.66 15.10 -38.71
N SER A 43 1.66 15.48 -37.43
CA SER A 43 1.72 16.86 -36.98
C SER A 43 3.13 17.23 -36.52
N LYS A 44 3.58 18.46 -36.83
CA LYS A 44 4.94 18.94 -36.60
C LYS A 44 4.90 20.37 -36.09
N TYR A 45 5.78 20.70 -35.14
CA TYR A 45 5.94 22.07 -34.66
C TYR A 45 7.40 22.34 -34.31
N LYS A 46 7.97 23.40 -34.89
CA LYS A 46 9.31 23.90 -34.55
C LYS A 46 9.17 25.09 -33.61
N PHE A 47 9.90 25.04 -32.49
CA PHE A 47 9.89 26.07 -31.48
C PHE A 47 11.00 27.10 -31.75
N GLU A 48 10.77 28.32 -31.30
CA GLU A 48 11.75 29.41 -31.31
C GLU A 48 12.23 29.66 -29.88
N PRO A 49 13.54 29.83 -29.62
CA PRO A 49 14.62 29.88 -30.61
C PRO A 49 15.12 28.49 -31.08
N GLN A 50 14.71 27.41 -30.43
CA GLN A 50 15.15 26.04 -30.73
C GLN A 50 14.14 25.02 -30.22
N GLY A 51 14.21 23.80 -30.74
CA GLY A 51 13.38 22.68 -30.29
C GLY A 51 12.32 22.27 -31.32
N PHE A 52 11.86 21.04 -31.21
CA PHE A 52 10.99 20.42 -32.20
C PHE A 52 10.09 19.37 -31.57
N THR A 53 8.84 19.31 -32.03
CA THR A 53 7.89 18.23 -31.73
C THR A 53 7.34 17.66 -33.03
N ILE A 54 7.25 16.34 -33.08
CA ILE A 54 6.54 15.61 -34.13
C ILE A 54 5.70 14.51 -33.50
N LEU A 55 4.47 14.36 -33.99
CA LEU A 55 3.53 13.33 -33.56
C LEU A 55 2.96 12.68 -34.81
N ALA A 56 3.17 11.38 -34.96
CA ALA A 56 2.52 10.56 -35.95
C ALA A 56 1.33 9.84 -35.32
N LEU A 57 0.14 10.12 -35.85
CA LEU A 57 -1.07 9.38 -35.56
C LEU A 57 -0.99 8.04 -36.30
N LEU A 58 -1.11 6.94 -35.57
CA LEU A 58 -1.16 5.59 -36.13
C LEU A 58 -2.57 5.04 -36.04
N ALA A 59 -2.95 4.13 -36.94
CA ALA A 59 -4.16 3.32 -36.76
C ALA A 59 -4.08 2.49 -35.46
N GLU A 60 -2.86 2.14 -35.05
CA GLU A 60 -2.55 1.35 -33.86
C GLU A 60 -2.14 2.19 -32.63
N SER A 61 -2.27 3.53 -32.68
CA SER A 61 -2.01 4.54 -31.63
C SER A 61 -1.11 5.71 -32.08
N HIS A 62 0.18 5.79 -31.69
CA HIS A 62 1.03 6.95 -31.98
C HIS A 62 2.54 6.71 -31.84
N ILE A 63 3.33 7.54 -32.53
CA ILE A 63 4.77 7.75 -32.30
C ILE A 63 5.01 9.25 -32.11
N SER A 64 5.82 9.66 -31.14
CA SER A 64 6.24 11.06 -30.99
C SER A 64 7.72 11.24 -30.68
N PHE A 65 8.23 12.40 -31.08
CA PHE A 65 9.49 12.94 -30.59
C PHE A 65 9.27 14.35 -30.05
N HIS A 66 9.98 14.69 -28.98
CA HIS A 66 10.11 16.04 -28.45
C HIS A 66 11.58 16.32 -28.14
N THR A 67 12.12 17.46 -28.58
CA THR A 67 13.53 17.80 -28.38
C THR A 67 13.69 18.92 -27.33
N PHE A 68 14.71 18.78 -26.49
CA PHE A 68 15.18 19.78 -25.53
C PHE A 68 16.67 20.09 -25.83
N PRO A 69 16.98 20.87 -26.88
CA PRO A 69 18.38 21.07 -27.30
C PRO A 69 19.27 21.67 -26.20
N GLU A 70 18.74 22.55 -25.34
CA GLU A 70 19.43 23.16 -24.21
C GLU A 70 19.84 22.15 -23.13
N LYS A 71 19.16 21.01 -23.06
CA LYS A 71 19.50 19.90 -22.15
C LYS A 71 20.27 18.79 -22.86
N GLY A 72 20.41 18.86 -24.18
CA GLY A 72 20.94 17.78 -25.01
C GLY A 72 20.10 16.50 -24.89
N ILE A 73 18.77 16.63 -24.85
CA ILE A 73 17.84 15.51 -24.69
C ILE A 73 16.85 15.47 -25.86
N ILE A 74 16.55 14.27 -26.34
CA ILE A 74 15.39 14.00 -27.18
C ILE A 74 14.54 12.95 -26.46
N SER A 75 13.28 13.27 -26.19
CA SER A 75 12.29 12.31 -25.69
C SER A 75 11.55 11.68 -26.86
N PHE A 76 11.36 10.38 -26.79
CA PHE A 76 10.66 9.59 -27.79
C PHE A 76 9.63 8.70 -27.11
N ASP A 77 8.44 8.62 -27.69
CA ASP A 77 7.35 7.77 -27.21
C ASP A 77 6.82 6.94 -28.38
N PHE A 78 6.64 5.64 -28.15
CA PHE A 78 5.98 4.77 -29.10
C PHE A 78 5.04 3.83 -28.36
N PHE A 79 3.74 4.05 -28.57
CA PHE A 79 2.67 3.18 -28.11
C PHE A 79 2.01 2.52 -29.31
N THR A 80 1.87 1.20 -29.26
CA THR A 80 1.13 0.44 -30.29
C THR A 80 0.37 -0.75 -29.70
N CYS A 81 -0.80 -1.02 -30.25
CA CYS A 81 -1.51 -2.30 -30.10
C CYS A 81 -1.19 -3.31 -31.22
N GLY A 82 -0.20 -3.00 -32.06
CA GLY A 82 0.25 -3.84 -33.16
C GLY A 82 0.92 -5.14 -32.70
N LYS A 83 1.10 -6.06 -33.66
CA LYS A 83 1.69 -7.39 -33.38
C LYS A 83 3.19 -7.35 -33.13
N VAL A 84 3.89 -6.33 -33.62
CA VAL A 84 5.34 -6.18 -33.48
C VAL A 84 5.62 -5.24 -32.31
N SER A 85 6.53 -5.67 -31.44
CA SER A 85 6.90 -4.88 -30.27
C SER A 85 7.50 -3.53 -30.66
N PRO A 86 7.13 -2.42 -29.99
CA PRO A 86 7.68 -1.10 -30.27
C PRO A 86 9.18 -1.03 -29.92
N ASN A 87 9.71 -2.02 -29.19
CA ASN A 87 11.15 -2.18 -28.95
C ASN A 87 12.00 -2.20 -30.23
N ILE A 88 11.43 -2.55 -31.38
CA ILE A 88 12.13 -2.47 -32.67
C ILE A 88 12.60 -1.04 -33.00
N ALA A 89 11.95 -0.02 -32.43
CA ALA A 89 12.35 1.37 -32.61
C ALA A 89 13.70 1.72 -31.96
N ILE A 90 14.14 0.97 -30.94
CA ILE A 90 15.35 1.27 -30.18
C ILE A 90 16.59 1.27 -31.09
N ASP A 91 16.71 0.25 -31.95
CA ASP A 91 17.88 0.12 -32.82
C ASP A 91 17.89 1.18 -33.92
N ILE A 92 16.71 1.56 -34.42
CA ILE A 92 16.54 2.65 -35.40
C ILE A 92 16.94 3.98 -34.76
N VAL A 93 16.42 4.28 -33.58
CA VAL A 93 16.73 5.49 -32.80
C VAL A 93 18.22 5.57 -32.47
N LYS A 94 18.82 4.47 -32.01
CA LYS A 94 20.26 4.41 -31.68
C LYS A 94 21.16 4.71 -32.88
N LYS A 95 20.75 4.26 -34.07
CA LYS A 95 21.51 4.43 -35.30
C LYS A 95 21.45 5.87 -35.81
N GLU A 96 20.30 6.53 -35.70
CA GLU A 96 20.11 7.87 -36.27
C GLU A 96 20.60 8.98 -35.33
N PHE A 97 20.33 8.90 -34.04
CA PHE A 97 20.66 9.97 -33.09
C PHE A 97 21.97 9.69 -32.36
N LYS A 98 22.97 10.58 -32.48
CA LYS A 98 24.18 10.55 -31.67
C LYS A 98 23.83 10.89 -30.21
N HIS A 99 24.18 10.00 -29.28
CA HIS A 99 23.83 10.08 -27.87
C HIS A 99 24.96 9.55 -26.98
N LYS A 100 24.91 9.88 -25.68
CA LYS A 100 25.77 9.27 -24.65
C LYS A 100 25.11 8.07 -23.98
N ARG A 101 23.80 8.16 -23.73
CA ARG A 101 23.00 7.11 -23.08
C ARG A 101 21.55 7.21 -23.51
N ILE A 102 20.86 6.08 -23.55
CA ILE A 102 19.39 6.03 -23.67
C ILE A 102 18.83 5.44 -22.38
N VAL A 103 17.88 6.12 -21.77
CA VAL A 103 17.08 5.57 -20.67
C VAL A 103 15.78 5.05 -21.29
N LYS A 104 15.60 3.74 -21.25
CA LYS A 104 14.37 3.09 -21.70
C LYS A 104 13.43 2.90 -20.51
N LYS A 105 12.17 3.28 -20.70
CA LYS A 105 11.06 2.85 -19.85
C LYS A 105 10.08 2.07 -20.73
N GLU A 106 9.54 1.00 -20.20
CA GLU A 106 8.58 0.15 -20.90
C GLU A 106 7.45 -0.17 -19.94
N PHE A 107 6.23 -0.03 -20.43
CA PHE A 107 5.04 -0.36 -19.68
C PHE A 107 4.02 -0.99 -20.61
N ASN A 108 3.52 -2.15 -20.21
CA ASN A 108 2.39 -2.75 -20.88
C ASN A 108 1.13 -1.94 -20.55
N ARG A 109 0.28 -1.75 -21.55
CA ARG A 109 -1.08 -1.24 -21.35
C ARG A 109 -1.95 -2.45 -21.10
N ASP A 110 -2.06 -2.82 -19.83
CA ASP A 110 -2.81 -4.01 -19.40
C ASP A 110 -4.04 -3.60 -18.59
N THR A 111 -5.03 -4.49 -18.56
CA THR A 111 -6.21 -4.34 -17.69
C THR A 111 -5.91 -4.59 -16.21
N LYS A 112 -4.70 -5.04 -15.87
CA LYS A 112 -4.23 -5.23 -14.49
C LYS A 112 -3.08 -4.27 -14.24
N SER A 113 -3.05 -3.64 -13.08
CA SER A 113 -1.97 -2.74 -12.68
C SER A 113 -1.06 -3.40 -11.65
N LEU A 114 0.18 -2.93 -11.56
CA LEU A 114 1.06 -3.24 -10.45
C LEU A 114 0.94 -2.14 -9.40
N TYR A 115 0.49 -2.49 -8.22
CA TYR A 115 0.43 -1.56 -7.09
C TYR A 115 1.64 -1.77 -6.20
N ARG A 116 2.40 -0.71 -5.94
CA ARG A 116 3.62 -0.77 -5.14
C ARG A 116 3.27 -0.64 -3.68
N ASP A 117 3.66 -1.63 -2.89
CA ASP A 117 3.52 -1.61 -1.44
C ASP A 117 4.69 -0.85 -0.82
N ILE A 118 4.38 0.13 0.04
CA ILE A 118 5.42 0.90 0.74
C ILE A 118 6.15 0.07 1.80
N TYR A 119 5.62 -1.09 2.20
CA TYR A 119 6.26 -2.05 3.10
C TYR A 119 7.38 -2.87 2.43
N SER A 120 8.37 -2.13 1.92
CA SER A 120 9.53 -2.61 1.17
C SER A 120 10.83 -2.30 1.95
N THR A 121 11.94 -3.01 1.66
CA THR A 121 13.24 -2.80 2.32
C THR A 121 14.28 -2.27 1.32
N PRO A 122 15.39 -1.64 1.77
CA PRO A 122 16.44 -1.20 0.86
C PRO A 122 16.93 -2.33 -0.06
N GLY A 123 16.76 -2.16 -1.37
CA GLY A 123 17.15 -3.15 -2.38
C GLY A 123 16.06 -4.17 -2.77
N LEU A 124 14.90 -4.15 -2.11
CA LEU A 124 13.76 -5.03 -2.40
C LEU A 124 12.47 -4.20 -2.52
N GLN A 125 11.75 -4.34 -3.63
CA GLN A 125 10.45 -3.70 -3.83
C GLN A 125 9.37 -4.76 -4.04
N LYS A 126 8.29 -4.66 -3.27
CA LYS A 126 7.10 -5.52 -3.40
C LYS A 126 6.03 -4.82 -4.23
N SER A 127 5.30 -5.58 -5.04
CA SER A 127 4.12 -5.08 -5.76
C SER A 127 3.06 -6.16 -5.89
N TYR A 128 1.79 -5.76 -5.82
CA TYR A 128 0.66 -6.63 -6.06
C TYR A 128 0.14 -6.47 -7.47
N VAL A 129 -0.32 -7.57 -8.05
CA VAL A 129 -1.11 -7.55 -9.28
C VAL A 129 -2.55 -7.20 -8.90
N VAL A 130 -3.03 -6.03 -9.34
CA VAL A 130 -4.37 -5.52 -9.05
C VAL A 130 -5.27 -5.78 -10.25
N ASN A 131 -6.36 -6.50 -10.02
CA ASN A 131 -7.42 -6.70 -10.99
C ASN A 131 -8.28 -5.43 -11.13
N ASN A 132 -8.71 -4.85 -10.00
CA ASN A 132 -9.59 -3.69 -9.96
C ASN A 132 -9.28 -2.79 -8.75
N VAL A 133 -9.52 -1.49 -8.91
CA VAL A 133 -9.59 -0.52 -7.80
C VAL A 133 -11.08 -0.32 -7.50
N LEU A 134 -11.55 -0.77 -6.34
CA LEU A 134 -12.95 -0.69 -5.95
C LEU A 134 -13.29 0.63 -5.26
N GLU A 135 -12.34 1.17 -4.49
CA GLU A 135 -12.42 2.49 -3.83
C GLU A 135 -11.04 3.14 -3.83
N ASN A 136 -11.02 4.47 -3.93
CA ASN A 136 -9.80 5.28 -3.78
C ASN A 136 -10.21 6.71 -3.42
N PHE A 137 -9.99 7.10 -2.16
CA PHE A 137 -10.34 8.42 -1.67
C PHE A 137 -9.50 8.81 -0.45
N LYS A 138 -9.49 10.09 -0.12
CA LYS A 138 -8.89 10.59 1.11
C LYS A 138 -10.00 10.85 2.13
N SER A 139 -9.91 10.25 3.32
CA SER A 139 -10.90 10.42 4.39
C SER A 139 -10.80 11.80 5.05
N LYS A 140 -11.81 12.13 5.88
CA LYS A 140 -11.88 13.38 6.64
C LYS A 140 -10.77 13.52 7.67
N VAL A 141 -10.26 12.41 8.21
CA VAL A 141 -9.11 12.43 9.14
C VAL A 141 -7.77 12.47 8.39
N GLY A 142 -7.80 12.32 7.07
CA GLY A 142 -6.66 12.57 6.19
C GLY A 142 -5.91 11.33 5.73
N GLN A 143 -6.43 10.12 5.98
CA GLN A 143 -5.88 8.87 5.46
C GLN A 143 -6.24 8.69 3.99
N HIS A 144 -5.31 8.22 3.16
CA HIS A 144 -5.61 7.76 1.81
C HIS A 144 -6.06 6.30 1.86
N ILE A 145 -7.34 6.05 1.58
CA ILE A 145 -7.99 4.74 1.70
C ILE A 145 -8.24 4.18 0.31
N GLU A 146 -7.83 2.92 0.11
CA GLU A 146 -8.09 2.17 -1.12
C GLU A 146 -8.60 0.77 -0.80
N ILE A 147 -9.57 0.30 -1.58
CA ILE A 147 -9.94 -1.12 -1.63
C ILE A 147 -9.51 -1.65 -2.99
N LEU A 148 -8.59 -2.60 -2.99
CA LEU A 148 -8.04 -3.22 -4.19
C LEU A 148 -8.48 -4.68 -4.28
N ASP A 149 -8.85 -5.13 -5.47
CA ASP A 149 -9.06 -6.55 -5.79
C ASP A 149 -7.73 -7.11 -6.31
N LEU A 150 -6.99 -7.80 -5.43
CA LEU A 150 -5.70 -8.40 -5.72
C LEU A 150 -5.85 -9.78 -6.37
N GLU A 151 -5.00 -10.07 -7.35
CA GLU A 151 -5.10 -11.32 -8.15
C GLU A 151 -5.04 -12.59 -7.30
N GLN A 152 -4.21 -12.60 -6.26
CA GLN A 152 -4.03 -13.77 -5.38
C GLN A 152 -4.81 -13.66 -4.07
N PHE A 153 -4.93 -12.45 -3.51
CA PHE A 153 -5.37 -12.25 -2.12
C PHE A 153 -6.81 -11.72 -2.01
N GLY A 154 -7.50 -11.57 -3.14
CA GLY A 154 -8.87 -11.07 -3.18
C GLY A 154 -8.93 -9.59 -2.81
N LYS A 155 -10.07 -9.17 -2.25
CA LYS A 155 -10.22 -7.78 -1.80
C LYS A 155 -9.32 -7.50 -0.59
N SER A 156 -8.67 -6.35 -0.63
CA SER A 156 -7.73 -5.92 0.39
C SER A 156 -7.87 -4.42 0.67
N LEU A 157 -7.69 -4.04 1.93
CA LEU A 157 -7.60 -2.64 2.36
C LEU A 157 -6.16 -2.17 2.27
N PHE A 158 -5.97 -1.00 1.69
CA PHE A 158 -4.73 -0.24 1.75
C PHE A 158 -5.00 1.11 2.40
N ILE A 159 -4.10 1.52 3.29
CA ILE A 159 -4.09 2.86 3.89
C ILE A 159 -2.72 3.47 3.63
N ASP A 160 -2.70 4.68 3.08
CA ASP A 160 -1.50 5.47 2.78
C ASP A 160 -0.42 4.70 1.99
N GLY A 161 -0.85 3.77 1.12
CA GLY A 161 0.04 2.96 0.28
C GLY A 161 0.49 1.62 0.89
N GLU A 162 0.07 1.31 2.11
CA GLU A 162 0.42 0.08 2.82
C GLU A 162 -0.78 -0.85 2.94
N ILE A 163 -0.58 -2.14 2.66
CA ILE A 163 -1.62 -3.15 2.87
C ILE A 163 -1.93 -3.26 4.37
N GLN A 164 -3.21 -3.19 4.73
CA GLN A 164 -3.65 -3.33 6.11
C GLN A 164 -4.26 -4.71 6.36
N VAL A 165 -5.02 -5.22 5.38
CA VAL A 165 -5.73 -6.49 5.53
C VAL A 165 -6.11 -7.07 4.17
N SER A 166 -6.23 -8.40 4.07
CA SER A 166 -6.76 -9.10 2.90
C SER A 166 -7.75 -10.20 3.26
N GLU A 167 -8.83 -10.35 2.49
CA GLU A 167 -9.92 -11.29 2.81
C GLU A 167 -9.48 -12.76 2.85
N THR A 168 -8.39 -13.12 2.16
CA THR A 168 -7.90 -14.50 2.09
C THR A 168 -7.13 -14.96 3.33
N ASP A 169 -6.55 -14.03 4.10
CA ASP A 169 -5.62 -14.38 5.18
C ASP A 169 -5.71 -13.54 6.46
N GLU A 170 -6.63 -12.57 6.51
CA GLU A 170 -6.90 -11.77 7.71
C GLU A 170 -7.10 -12.62 8.98
N ASN A 171 -7.75 -13.78 8.88
CA ASN A 171 -8.03 -14.60 10.05
C ASN A 171 -6.74 -15.10 10.72
N LEU A 172 -5.64 -15.26 9.96
CA LEU A 172 -4.33 -15.56 10.54
C LEU A 172 -3.83 -14.42 11.44
N TYR A 173 -4.06 -13.17 11.03
CA TYR A 173 -3.72 -11.98 11.81
C TYR A 173 -4.57 -11.90 13.08
N SER A 174 -5.89 -11.80 12.94
CA SER A 174 -6.76 -11.53 14.10
C SER A 174 -6.73 -12.67 15.12
N SER A 175 -6.74 -13.92 14.67
CA SER A 175 -6.74 -15.08 15.58
C SER A 175 -5.44 -15.18 16.36
N THR A 176 -4.29 -14.99 15.71
CA THR A 176 -2.99 -14.98 16.38
C THR A 176 -2.91 -13.81 17.37
N PHE A 177 -3.41 -12.64 16.96
CA PHE A 177 -3.36 -11.43 17.79
C PHE A 177 -4.19 -11.58 19.07
N VAL A 178 -5.45 -12.01 18.97
CA VAL A 178 -6.32 -12.24 20.14
C VAL A 178 -5.82 -13.40 21.00
N GLU A 179 -5.35 -14.49 20.38
CA GLU A 179 -4.83 -15.65 21.11
C GLU A 179 -3.53 -15.34 21.87
N ALA A 180 -2.69 -14.43 21.36
CA ALA A 180 -1.48 -13.98 22.07
C ALA A 180 -1.81 -13.39 23.45
N GLY A 181 -2.86 -12.57 23.54
CA GLY A 181 -3.34 -12.02 24.82
C GLY A 181 -3.94 -13.10 25.73
N LEU A 182 -4.84 -13.94 25.18
CA LEU A 182 -5.52 -14.99 25.94
C LEU A 182 -4.55 -16.03 26.53
N LYS A 183 -3.41 -16.29 25.86
CA LYS A 183 -2.36 -17.19 26.38
C LYS A 183 -1.79 -16.74 27.72
N LEU A 184 -1.72 -15.44 27.99
CA LEU A 184 -1.24 -14.90 29.26
C LEU A 184 -2.33 -14.87 30.33
N ASN A 185 -3.56 -14.53 29.95
CA ASN A 185 -4.71 -14.59 30.83
C ASN A 185 -6.00 -14.81 30.03
N GLN A 186 -6.81 -15.79 30.42
CA GLN A 186 -8.06 -16.15 29.74
C GLN A 186 -9.25 -15.24 30.10
N LYS A 187 -9.10 -14.35 31.10
CA LYS A 187 -10.17 -13.39 31.46
C LYS A 187 -10.45 -12.43 30.31
N ASN A 188 -11.73 -12.27 29.98
CA ASN A 188 -12.19 -11.51 28.82
C ASN A 188 -13.58 -10.86 29.03
N ASP A 189 -13.91 -10.52 30.28
CA ASP A 189 -15.20 -9.89 30.62
C ASP A 189 -15.34 -8.50 29.98
N ARG A 190 -14.23 -7.72 29.95
CA ARG A 190 -14.17 -6.43 29.27
C ARG A 190 -12.87 -6.26 28.50
N ALA A 191 -12.98 -5.84 27.23
CA ALA A 191 -11.82 -5.57 26.38
C ALA A 191 -11.89 -4.20 25.71
N ALA A 192 -10.72 -3.64 25.42
CA ALA A 192 -10.57 -2.47 24.55
C ALA A 192 -9.83 -2.86 23.27
N ILE A 193 -10.28 -2.34 22.13
CA ILE A 193 -9.58 -2.41 20.85
C ILE A 193 -9.27 -0.97 20.43
N ILE A 194 -8.01 -0.66 20.15
CA ILE A 194 -7.55 0.66 19.72
C ILE A 194 -7.10 0.55 18.27
N GLY A 195 -7.83 1.16 17.34
CA GLY A 195 -7.66 0.95 15.88
C GLY A 195 -8.45 -0.26 15.39
N GLY A 196 -7.91 -1.00 14.42
CA GLY A 196 -8.53 -2.23 13.91
C GLY A 196 -9.80 -1.99 13.08
N GLY A 197 -9.84 -0.91 12.31
CA GLY A 197 -10.98 -0.44 11.51
C GLY A 197 -11.58 -1.45 10.52
N ASP A 198 -10.85 -2.50 10.15
CA ASP A 198 -11.36 -3.62 9.34
C ASP A 198 -12.35 -4.51 10.10
N GLY A 199 -12.32 -4.47 11.43
CA GLY A 199 -13.23 -5.18 12.33
C GLY A 199 -12.87 -6.64 12.59
N GLY A 200 -11.73 -7.13 12.10
CA GLY A 200 -11.26 -8.50 12.28
C GLY A 200 -11.00 -8.87 13.74
N VAL A 201 -10.30 -8.01 14.49
CA VAL A 201 -10.05 -8.19 15.93
C VAL A 201 -11.35 -8.20 16.72
N ALA A 202 -12.28 -7.28 16.42
CA ALA A 202 -13.59 -7.23 17.07
C ALA A 202 -14.40 -8.51 16.81
N ARG A 203 -14.41 -9.01 15.57
CA ARG A 203 -15.01 -10.30 15.21
C ARG A 203 -14.38 -11.44 16.01
N GLU A 204 -13.05 -11.48 16.06
CA GLU A 204 -12.33 -12.55 16.76
C GLU A 204 -12.64 -12.56 18.26
N CYS A 205 -12.63 -11.41 18.93
CA CYS A 205 -13.04 -11.27 20.33
C CYS A 205 -14.46 -11.80 20.56
N VAL A 206 -15.42 -11.42 19.71
CA VAL A 206 -16.79 -11.95 19.78
C VAL A 206 -16.82 -13.47 19.62
N SER A 207 -16.04 -14.03 18.70
CA SER A 207 -15.97 -15.48 18.47
C SER A 207 -15.39 -16.26 19.66
N LYS A 208 -14.52 -15.61 20.44
CA LYS A 208 -13.90 -16.15 21.67
C LYS A 208 -14.74 -15.91 22.92
N GLY A 209 -15.96 -15.37 22.78
CA GLY A 209 -16.89 -15.19 23.89
C GLY A 209 -16.53 -14.06 24.84
N PHE A 210 -15.86 -13.01 24.33
CA PHE A 210 -15.63 -11.79 25.12
C PHE A 210 -16.95 -11.15 25.53
N GLY A 211 -16.97 -10.52 26.72
CA GLY A 211 -18.12 -9.81 27.26
C GLY A 211 -18.39 -8.48 26.55
N LEU A 212 -17.98 -7.37 27.17
CA LEU A 212 -18.10 -6.03 26.57
C LEU A 212 -16.79 -5.64 25.87
N ILE A 213 -16.90 -5.11 24.65
CA ILE A 213 -15.78 -4.71 23.80
C ILE A 213 -15.95 -3.23 23.47
N ASP A 214 -15.09 -2.39 24.03
CA ASP A 214 -15.00 -0.97 23.70
C ASP A 214 -14.02 -0.84 22.51
N TRP A 215 -14.54 -0.52 21.33
CA TRP A 215 -13.76 -0.43 20.08
C TRP A 215 -13.55 1.04 19.70
N TYR A 216 -12.34 1.53 19.93
CA TYR A 216 -11.92 2.89 19.61
C TYR A 216 -11.36 2.97 18.20
N GLU A 217 -12.00 3.73 17.31
CA GLU A 217 -11.57 3.91 15.92
C GLU A 217 -11.57 5.40 15.55
N LEU A 218 -10.45 5.86 14.99
CA LEU A 218 -10.24 7.25 14.60
C LEU A 218 -11.05 7.61 13.36
N ASP A 219 -11.11 6.70 12.39
CA ASP A 219 -11.69 6.93 11.07
C ASP A 219 -12.91 6.04 10.81
N PRO A 220 -14.14 6.56 11.01
CA PRO A 220 -15.36 5.84 10.66
C PRO A 220 -15.43 5.43 9.18
N GLU A 221 -14.76 6.17 8.28
CA GLU A 221 -14.79 5.88 6.85
C GLU A 221 -14.02 4.58 6.52
N VAL A 222 -13.03 4.19 7.33
CA VAL A 222 -12.36 2.88 7.24
C VAL A 222 -13.34 1.75 7.55
N VAL A 223 -14.12 1.88 8.63
CA VAL A 223 -15.10 0.87 9.03
C VAL A 223 -16.24 0.75 8.01
N GLU A 224 -16.74 1.88 7.51
CA GLU A 224 -17.78 1.92 6.48
C GLU A 224 -17.34 1.21 5.20
N VAL A 225 -16.13 1.52 4.71
CA VAL A 225 -15.61 0.92 3.47
C VAL A 225 -15.30 -0.57 3.63
N CYS A 226 -14.79 -0.98 4.79
CA CYS A 226 -14.53 -2.39 5.10
C CYS A 226 -15.84 -3.17 5.20
N ASN A 227 -16.87 -2.64 5.85
CA ASN A 227 -18.17 -3.30 5.87
C ASN A 227 -18.79 -3.43 4.48
N LYS A 228 -18.59 -2.45 3.59
CA LYS A 228 -19.09 -2.46 2.22
C LYS A 228 -18.41 -3.54 1.36
N HIS A 229 -17.09 -3.66 1.44
CA HIS A 229 -16.32 -4.50 0.51
C HIS A 229 -15.76 -5.78 1.12
N LEU A 230 -15.39 -5.72 2.39
CA LEU A 230 -14.73 -6.76 3.20
C LEU A 230 -15.66 -7.30 4.32
N GLY A 231 -16.97 -7.26 4.15
CA GLY A 231 -17.94 -7.56 5.22
C GLY A 231 -17.82 -8.95 5.87
N GLU A 232 -17.19 -9.93 5.20
CA GLU A 232 -16.89 -11.24 5.78
C GLU A 232 -15.79 -11.18 6.86
N ILE A 233 -14.92 -10.17 6.83
CA ILE A 233 -13.89 -9.93 7.86
C ILE A 233 -14.57 -9.47 9.14
N SER A 234 -15.36 -8.40 9.11
CA SER A 234 -16.00 -7.88 10.32
C SER A 234 -17.18 -8.76 10.78
N LYS A 235 -17.83 -9.48 9.85
CA LYS A 235 -19.13 -10.17 10.06
C LYS A 235 -20.16 -9.29 10.79
N LYS A 236 -20.16 -7.99 10.46
CA LYS A 236 -21.01 -6.98 11.12
C LYS A 236 -20.80 -6.96 12.63
N SER A 237 -19.55 -7.02 13.09
CA SER A 237 -19.17 -6.93 14.50
C SER A 237 -19.72 -5.67 15.16
N THR A 238 -19.81 -4.57 14.42
CA THR A 238 -20.44 -3.30 14.83
C THR A 238 -21.93 -3.41 15.19
N GLU A 239 -22.64 -4.42 14.69
CA GLU A 239 -24.07 -4.65 14.97
C GLU A 239 -24.30 -5.56 16.20
N LYS A 240 -23.23 -6.00 16.87
CA LYS A 240 -23.33 -6.86 18.06
C LYS A 240 -23.50 -6.01 19.30
N ASN A 241 -24.46 -6.36 20.15
CA ASN A 241 -24.69 -5.70 21.45
C ASN A 241 -23.47 -5.73 22.39
N SER A 242 -22.52 -6.63 22.16
CA SER A 242 -21.27 -6.75 22.91
C SER A 242 -20.18 -5.77 22.45
N VAL A 243 -20.36 -5.08 21.32
CA VAL A 243 -19.35 -4.18 20.73
C VAL A 243 -19.86 -2.75 20.73
N GLN A 244 -19.14 -1.86 21.41
CA GLN A 244 -19.41 -0.44 21.43
C GLN A 244 -18.33 0.31 20.65
N CYS A 245 -18.68 0.82 19.46
CA CYS A 245 -17.78 1.67 18.68
C CYS A 245 -17.71 3.09 19.26
N ILE A 246 -16.50 3.58 19.48
CA ILE A 246 -16.20 4.90 20.03
C ILE A 246 -15.34 5.63 18.99
N TRP A 247 -15.92 6.65 18.37
CA TRP A 247 -15.29 7.36 17.26
C TRP A 247 -14.41 8.52 17.73
N GLY A 248 -13.22 8.62 17.15
CA GLY A 248 -12.25 9.69 17.41
C GLY A 248 -10.95 9.19 18.01
N ASP A 249 -10.16 10.10 18.57
CA ASP A 249 -8.87 9.77 19.16
C ASP A 249 -9.05 8.86 20.39
N ALA A 250 -8.54 7.63 20.28
CA ALA A 250 -8.59 6.63 21.35
C ALA A 250 -7.89 7.12 22.62
N PHE A 251 -6.73 7.77 22.49
CA PHE A 251 -5.91 8.21 23.61
C PHE A 251 -6.49 9.42 24.34
N GLU A 252 -7.24 10.28 23.65
CA GLU A 252 -8.07 11.29 24.31
C GLU A 252 -9.26 10.65 25.03
N SER A 253 -9.91 9.66 24.39
CA SER A 253 -11.09 9.00 24.94
C SER A 253 -10.80 8.25 26.24
N ILE A 254 -9.70 7.49 26.29
CA ILE A 254 -9.34 6.67 27.47
C ILE A 254 -8.91 7.50 28.69
N LYS A 255 -8.62 8.81 28.56
CA LYS A 255 -8.35 9.67 29.72
C LYS A 255 -9.52 9.72 30.69
N SER A 256 -10.74 9.62 30.16
CA SER A 256 -11.97 9.61 30.94
C SER A 256 -12.37 8.22 31.46
N ALA A 257 -11.68 7.16 31.00
CA ALA A 257 -11.96 5.80 31.44
C ALA A 257 -11.51 5.59 32.90
N ASN A 258 -12.28 4.79 33.64
CA ASN A 258 -11.97 4.44 35.02
C ASN A 258 -10.71 3.56 35.11
N GLU A 259 -10.04 3.59 36.25
CA GLU A 259 -8.94 2.67 36.55
C GLU A 259 -9.45 1.23 36.60
N ASP A 260 -8.59 0.25 36.32
CA ASP A 260 -8.90 -1.19 36.39
C ASP A 260 -10.16 -1.61 35.61
N THR A 261 -10.34 -1.06 34.40
CA THR A 261 -11.52 -1.31 33.57
C THR A 261 -11.41 -2.57 32.73
N TYR A 262 -10.26 -2.82 32.11
CA TYR A 262 -10.12 -3.83 31.05
C TYR A 262 -9.35 -5.07 31.50
N ASP A 263 -9.83 -6.25 31.12
CA ASP A 263 -9.09 -7.52 31.23
C ASP A 263 -8.11 -7.68 30.06
N GLN A 264 -8.46 -7.16 28.88
CA GLN A 264 -7.67 -7.23 27.65
C GLN A 264 -7.66 -5.88 26.94
N ILE A 265 -6.49 -5.42 26.49
CA ILE A 265 -6.35 -4.27 25.60
C ILE A 265 -5.58 -4.71 24.35
N PHE A 266 -6.14 -4.46 23.18
CA PHE A 266 -5.51 -4.71 21.88
C PHE A 266 -5.19 -3.38 21.19
N ILE A 267 -3.91 -3.15 20.88
CA ILE A 267 -3.43 -1.98 20.12
C ILE A 267 -3.19 -2.41 18.67
N ASP A 268 -4.08 -2.00 17.79
CA ASP A 268 -4.15 -2.34 16.37
C ASP A 268 -4.07 -1.09 15.49
N LEU A 269 -3.03 -0.29 15.73
CA LEU A 269 -2.75 0.93 14.97
C LEU A 269 -1.87 0.61 13.75
N ASN A 270 -1.83 1.51 12.77
CA ASN A 270 -0.96 1.40 11.59
C ASN A 270 0.53 1.20 11.97
N ASP A 271 1.28 0.50 11.13
CA ASP A 271 2.71 0.18 11.35
C ASP A 271 3.67 1.33 10.98
N ASP A 272 3.45 2.49 11.58
CA ASP A 272 4.27 3.69 11.40
C ASP A 272 4.79 4.29 12.72
N GLN A 273 5.86 5.08 12.62
CA GLN A 273 6.53 5.63 13.80
C GLN A 273 5.63 6.56 14.64
N PHE A 274 4.70 7.28 14.00
CA PHE A 274 3.81 8.18 14.71
C PHE A 274 2.83 7.40 15.59
N CYS A 275 2.21 6.33 15.06
CA CYS A 275 1.33 5.46 15.84
C CYS A 275 2.06 4.78 17.02
N ILE A 276 3.29 4.34 16.80
CA ILE A 276 4.14 3.74 17.84
C ILE A 276 4.45 4.74 18.95
N ASP A 277 4.92 5.94 18.58
CA ASP A 277 5.25 7.00 19.53
C ASP A 277 4.00 7.44 20.31
N LEU A 278 2.85 7.49 19.64
CA LEU A 278 1.58 7.85 20.25
C LEU A 278 1.16 6.81 21.31
N ALA A 279 1.27 5.52 21.01
CA ALA A 279 0.98 4.47 21.97
C ALA A 279 1.96 4.48 23.15
N ALA A 280 3.26 4.60 22.87
CA ALA A 280 4.29 4.65 23.91
C ALA A 280 4.11 5.85 24.85
N LYS A 281 3.80 7.03 24.30
CA LYS A 281 3.55 8.26 25.08
C LYS A 281 2.34 8.16 26.01
N ASN A 282 1.36 7.32 25.66
CA ASN A 282 0.14 7.15 26.43
C ASN A 282 0.13 5.85 27.27
N MET A 283 1.27 5.17 27.40
CA MET A 283 1.35 3.87 28.08
C MET A 283 0.94 3.93 29.57
N ASP A 284 1.24 5.03 30.27
CA ASP A 284 0.76 5.24 31.65
C ASP A 284 -0.78 5.20 31.75
N SER A 285 -1.48 5.77 30.76
CA SER A 285 -2.94 5.74 30.72
C SER A 285 -3.47 4.35 30.40
N LEU A 286 -2.77 3.59 29.54
CA LEU A 286 -3.11 2.21 29.21
C LEU A 286 -2.90 1.27 30.40
N VAL A 287 -1.80 1.43 31.15
CA VAL A 287 -1.54 0.68 32.39
C VAL A 287 -2.62 0.97 33.43
N ARG A 288 -2.98 2.24 33.63
CA ARG A 288 -4.00 2.67 34.61
C ARG A 288 -5.36 2.01 34.39
N ILE A 289 -5.79 1.88 33.14
CA ILE A 289 -7.12 1.33 32.80
C ILE A 289 -7.12 -0.20 32.69
N LEU A 290 -5.95 -0.84 32.76
CA LEU A 290 -5.80 -2.29 32.70
C LEU A 290 -5.89 -2.86 34.12
N LYS A 291 -6.77 -3.83 34.34
CA LYS A 291 -6.93 -4.48 35.66
C LYS A 291 -5.62 -5.10 36.14
N PRO A 292 -5.48 -5.38 37.45
CA PRO A 292 -4.45 -6.29 37.93
C PRO A 292 -4.58 -7.65 37.22
N LYS A 293 -3.48 -8.16 36.68
CA LYS A 293 -3.42 -9.33 35.79
C LYS A 293 -4.12 -9.16 34.43
N GLY A 294 -4.59 -7.97 34.09
CA GLY A 294 -5.06 -7.67 32.74
C GLY A 294 -3.90 -7.76 31.74
N VAL A 295 -4.20 -8.00 30.47
CA VAL A 295 -3.20 -8.20 29.42
C VAL A 295 -3.33 -7.11 28.36
N ILE A 296 -2.18 -6.56 27.97
CA ILE A 296 -2.09 -5.68 26.80
C ILE A 296 -1.35 -6.42 25.69
N THR A 297 -1.86 -6.31 24.46
CA THR A 297 -1.27 -6.92 23.27
C THR A 297 -1.23 -5.88 22.15
N ALA A 298 -0.08 -5.70 21.51
CA ALA A 298 0.08 -4.79 20.37
C ALA A 298 0.61 -5.54 19.15
N GLN A 299 0.14 -5.15 17.96
CA GLN A 299 0.85 -5.46 16.71
C GLN A 299 2.16 -4.63 16.69
N VAL A 300 3.29 -5.26 16.38
CA VAL A 300 4.61 -4.61 16.48
C VAL A 300 5.40 -4.61 15.17
N GLY A 301 4.73 -4.93 14.06
CA GLY A 301 5.33 -5.04 12.74
C GLY A 301 6.10 -6.35 12.52
N SER A 302 6.95 -6.36 11.49
CA SER A 302 7.73 -7.53 11.11
C SER A 302 9.17 -7.50 11.64
N GLN A 303 9.53 -8.45 12.50
CA GLN A 303 10.90 -8.64 12.98
C GLN A 303 11.89 -8.95 11.84
N ASP A 304 11.41 -9.52 10.74
CA ASP A 304 12.25 -9.86 9.58
C ASP A 304 12.60 -8.63 8.74
N LYS A 305 11.69 -7.65 8.67
CA LYS A 305 11.83 -6.45 7.82
C LYS A 305 12.23 -5.20 8.61
N LYS A 306 11.73 -5.05 9.84
CA LYS A 306 11.94 -3.90 10.74
C LYS A 306 12.32 -4.38 12.17
N PRO A 307 13.43 -5.11 12.37
CA PRO A 307 13.79 -5.67 13.68
C PRO A 307 13.93 -4.62 14.79
N GLN A 308 14.47 -3.43 14.48
CA GLN A 308 14.63 -2.36 15.46
C GLN A 308 13.28 -1.84 15.99
N GLN A 309 12.26 -1.82 15.15
CA GLN A 309 10.93 -1.38 15.55
C GLN A 309 10.31 -2.38 16.54
N VAL A 310 10.43 -3.68 16.26
CA VAL A 310 9.99 -4.73 17.18
C VAL A 310 10.75 -4.63 18.51
N GLU A 311 12.07 -4.45 18.47
CA GLU A 311 12.88 -4.29 19.69
C GLU A 311 12.44 -3.07 20.51
N ASN A 312 12.13 -1.94 19.87
CA ASN A 312 11.65 -0.75 20.55
C ASN A 312 10.32 -1.01 21.27
N TRP A 313 9.38 -1.71 20.63
CA TRP A 313 8.13 -2.13 21.28
C TRP A 313 8.37 -3.03 22.48
N LEU A 314 9.25 -4.02 22.36
CA LEU A 314 9.61 -4.91 23.47
C LEU A 314 10.23 -4.13 24.63
N ASN A 315 11.05 -3.11 24.34
CA ASN A 315 11.63 -2.24 25.37
C ASN A 315 10.58 -1.39 26.08
N VAL A 316 9.60 -0.85 25.34
CA VAL A 316 8.45 -0.15 25.96
C VAL A 316 7.69 -1.09 26.88
N PHE A 317 7.35 -2.30 26.41
CA PHE A 317 6.60 -3.26 27.22
C PHE A 317 7.37 -3.72 28.46
N ASN A 318 8.66 -4.01 28.32
CA ASN A 318 9.51 -4.35 29.46
C ASN A 318 9.66 -3.20 30.46
N HIS A 319 9.71 -1.95 30.00
CA HIS A 319 9.80 -0.79 30.89
C HIS A 319 8.55 -0.64 31.78
N TYR A 320 7.37 -0.76 31.19
CA TYR A 320 6.10 -0.53 31.89
C TYR A 320 5.57 -1.75 32.65
N PHE A 321 5.79 -2.96 32.13
CA PHE A 321 5.23 -4.19 32.69
C PHE A 321 6.27 -5.13 33.27
N GLY A 322 7.57 -4.94 33.01
CA GLY A 322 8.62 -5.87 33.44
C GLY A 322 8.57 -7.25 32.77
N ASN A 323 7.70 -7.45 31.79
CA ASN A 323 7.52 -8.69 31.05
C ASN A 323 7.05 -8.41 29.62
N THR A 324 7.38 -9.29 28.69
CA THR A 324 6.85 -9.29 27.32
C THR A 324 6.95 -10.69 26.71
N ASN A 325 5.97 -11.06 25.88
CA ASN A 325 5.95 -12.30 25.10
C ASN A 325 5.66 -11.97 23.63
N LEU A 326 6.52 -12.46 22.73
CA LEU A 326 6.38 -12.23 21.30
C LEU A 326 5.72 -13.45 20.63
N SER A 327 4.55 -13.24 20.05
CA SER A 327 3.88 -14.18 19.15
C SER A 327 4.15 -13.81 17.71
N ARG A 328 4.17 -14.80 16.81
CA ARG A 328 4.56 -14.62 15.41
C ARG A 328 3.75 -15.50 14.49
N VAL A 329 3.37 -14.96 13.33
CA VAL A 329 2.66 -15.68 12.26
C VAL A 329 3.08 -15.14 10.90
N TYR A 330 3.19 -16.00 9.88
CA TYR A 330 3.42 -15.56 8.51
C TYR A 330 2.09 -15.17 7.87
N ILE A 331 2.00 -13.91 7.38
CA ILE A 331 0.83 -13.40 6.67
C ILE A 331 1.16 -13.38 5.17
N PRO A 332 0.53 -14.25 4.34
CA PRO A 332 0.85 -14.37 2.92
C PRO A 332 0.75 -13.06 2.14
N SER A 333 -0.30 -12.28 2.35
CA SER A 333 -0.53 -10.99 1.68
C SER A 333 0.53 -9.98 2.08
N PHE A 334 1.04 -9.99 3.31
CA PHE A 334 2.11 -9.08 3.73
C PHE A 334 3.50 -9.53 3.25
N ASP A 335 3.62 -10.79 2.83
CA ASP A 335 4.87 -11.44 2.46
C ASP A 335 5.96 -11.26 3.52
N CYS A 336 5.60 -11.51 4.78
CA CYS A 336 6.52 -11.56 5.92
C CYS A 336 5.85 -12.17 7.14
N SER A 337 6.66 -12.44 8.17
CA SER A 337 6.10 -12.75 9.47
C SER A 337 5.72 -11.46 10.20
N TRP A 338 4.50 -11.42 10.70
CA TRP A 338 3.99 -10.38 11.57
C TRP A 338 4.09 -10.81 13.03
N ASN A 339 4.26 -9.83 13.92
CA ASN A 339 4.55 -10.11 15.32
C ASN A 339 3.60 -9.34 16.23
N PHE A 340 3.26 -9.97 17.36
CA PHE A 340 2.40 -9.42 18.38
C PHE A 340 3.09 -9.54 19.73
N SER A 341 3.28 -8.41 20.41
CA SER A 341 3.87 -8.36 21.74
C SER A 341 2.76 -8.32 22.78
N SER A 342 2.82 -9.18 23.80
CA SER A 342 1.86 -9.22 24.92
C SER A 342 2.55 -9.08 26.27
N SER A 343 1.93 -8.33 27.18
CA SER A 343 2.39 -8.16 28.57
C SER A 343 1.23 -8.25 29.57
N ILE A 344 1.49 -8.81 30.74
CA ILE A 344 0.54 -8.90 31.84
C ILE A 344 0.80 -7.81 32.88
N ASN A 345 -0.27 -7.17 33.38
CA ASN A 345 -0.20 -6.16 34.43
C ASN A 345 -0.01 -6.80 35.81
N HIS A 346 0.70 -6.13 36.71
CA HIS A 346 1.07 -6.64 38.02
C HIS A 346 0.06 -6.32 39.13
#